data_AF-A0A7K0VL24-F1
#
_entry.id   AF-A0A7K0VL24-F1
#
_cell.length_a   1.000
_cell.length_b   1.000
_cell.length_c   1.000
_cell.angle_alpha   90.00
_cell.angle_beta   90.00
_cell.angle_gamma   90.00
#
_symmetry.space_group_name_H-M   'P 1'
#
loop_
_entity.id
_entity.type
_entity.pdbx_description
1 polymer ?
#
loop_
_entity_poly.entity_id
_entity_poly.type
_entity_poly.pdbx_seq_one_letter_code
_entity_poly.pdbx_strand_id
1 'polypeptide(L)'
;RRLTGRLPTRLIAAQLTIDESTAMCAAQDDPVAQRAAFWITGGSVYVFWNIGTLIGALAGGAIDPKTFGLDAAIPAAFVAMIWPQLRTSRGRMAVLLGGGICLLTIPVLPIGLPILAASLAIMIGIRRDEVTS
;
A
#
# COMPACT_ATOMS: atom_id res chain seq x y z
N ARG A 1 -14.53 -12.83 15.64
CA ARG A 1 -14.83 -12.01 16.83
C ARG A 1 -15.75 -10.86 16.41
N ARG A 2 -17.03 -10.86 16.80
CA ARG A 2 -17.99 -9.79 16.45
C ARG A 2 -17.55 -8.50 17.17
N LEU A 3 -17.32 -7.42 16.43
CA LEU A 3 -17.11 -6.08 17.00
C LEU A 3 -18.43 -5.60 17.61
N THR A 4 -18.68 -5.92 18.88
CA THR A 4 -19.80 -5.43 19.67
C THR A 4 -19.58 -3.96 20.04
N GLY A 5 -20.14 -3.05 19.24
CA GLY A 5 -20.06 -1.61 19.45
C GLY A 5 -21.13 -0.85 18.66
N ARG A 6 -21.41 0.40 19.06
CA ARG A 6 -22.35 1.31 18.37
C ARG A 6 -21.92 1.48 16.89
N LEU A 7 -22.90 1.54 15.98
CA LEU A 7 -22.71 1.78 14.53
C LEU A 7 -21.61 2.80 14.19
N PRO A 8 -21.57 4.01 14.78
CA PRO A 8 -20.52 4.99 14.48
C PRO A 8 -19.12 4.49 14.82
N THR A 9 -18.95 3.80 15.95
CA THR A 9 -17.65 3.23 16.34
C THR A 9 -17.18 2.17 15.34
N ARG A 10 -18.11 1.39 14.78
CA ARG A 10 -17.79 0.38 13.75
C ARG A 10 -17.37 1.02 12.43
N LEU A 11 -18.00 2.12 12.05
CA LEU A 11 -17.63 2.87 10.83
C LEU A 11 -16.23 3.48 10.95
N ILE A 12 -15.93 4.11 12.10
CA ILE A 12 -14.59 4.67 12.33
C ILE A 12 -13.55 3.56 12.41
N ALA A 13 -13.84 2.44 13.07
CA ALA A 13 -12.93 1.31 13.10
C ALA A 13 -12.67 0.75 11.69
N ALA A 14 -13.71 0.67 10.83
CA ALA A 14 -13.53 0.24 9.45
C ALA A 14 -12.60 1.19 8.68
N GLN A 15 -12.75 2.50 8.86
CA GLN A 15 -11.88 3.50 8.24
C GLN A 15 -10.41 3.39 8.70
N LEU A 16 -10.19 3.03 9.97
CA LEU A 16 -8.85 2.88 10.56
C LEU A 16 -8.26 1.48 10.40
N THR A 17 -8.92 0.59 9.65
CA THR A 17 -8.40 -0.74 9.35
C THR A 17 -7.42 -0.65 8.18
N ILE A 18 -6.16 -0.48 8.51
CA ILE A 18 -5.01 -0.41 7.59
C ILE A 18 -4.01 -1.51 7.97
N ASP A 19 -3.07 -1.81 7.09
CA ASP A 19 -2.08 -2.87 7.33
C ASP A 19 -1.23 -2.60 8.57
N GLU A 20 -0.90 -1.34 8.86
CA GLU A 20 -0.11 -0.97 10.03
C GLU A 20 -0.90 -1.15 11.33
N SER A 21 -2.16 -0.72 11.38
CA SER A 21 -3.02 -0.90 12.57
C SER A 21 -3.37 -2.37 12.79
N THR A 22 -3.46 -3.16 11.71
CA THR A 22 -3.66 -4.61 11.76
C THR A 22 -2.40 -5.34 12.25
N ALA A 23 -1.23 -4.98 11.73
CA ALA A 23 0.05 -5.55 12.14
C ALA A 23 0.37 -5.24 13.61
N MET A 24 0.18 -3.98 14.03
CA MET A 24 0.44 -3.58 15.42
C MET A 24 -0.55 -4.21 16.40
N CYS A 25 -1.80 -4.42 15.99
CA CYS A 25 -2.77 -5.18 16.76
C CYS A 25 -2.36 -6.66 16.89
N ALA A 26 -2.00 -7.31 15.77
CA ALA A 26 -1.60 -8.71 15.75
C ALA A 26 -0.31 -9.01 16.54
N ALA A 27 0.55 -8.00 16.74
CA ALA A 27 1.77 -8.11 17.54
C ALA A 27 1.53 -8.09 19.07
N GLN A 28 0.31 -7.84 19.54
CA GLN A 28 -0.02 -7.81 20.98
C GLN A 28 -0.75 -9.08 21.42
N ASP A 29 -0.37 -9.64 22.57
CA ASP A 29 -1.01 -10.84 23.14
C ASP A 29 -2.25 -10.53 24.00
N ASP A 30 -2.26 -9.36 24.65
CA ASP A 30 -3.36 -8.94 25.53
C ASP A 30 -4.51 -8.24 24.76
N PRO A 31 -5.79 -8.64 24.96
CA PRO A 31 -6.92 -8.02 24.27
C PRO A 31 -7.10 -6.51 24.47
N VAL A 32 -6.68 -5.96 25.62
CA VAL A 32 -6.76 -4.51 25.87
C VAL A 32 -5.64 -3.80 25.11
N ALA A 33 -4.43 -4.34 25.15
CA ALA A 33 -3.28 -3.86 24.36
C ALA A 33 -3.53 -3.94 22.85
N GLN A 34 -4.13 -5.02 22.34
CA GLN A 34 -4.54 -5.17 20.93
C GLN A 34 -5.44 -4.01 20.48
N ARG A 35 -6.46 -3.68 21.29
CA ARG A 35 -7.39 -2.61 20.96
C ARG A 35 -6.71 -1.24 21.04
N ALA A 36 -5.87 -1.02 22.05
CA ALA A 36 -5.10 0.22 22.16
C ALA A 36 -4.16 0.40 20.97
N ALA A 37 -3.41 -0.64 20.58
CA ALA A 37 -2.52 -0.62 19.43
C ALA A 37 -3.28 -0.28 18.14
N PHE A 38 -4.44 -0.90 17.91
CA PHE A 38 -5.27 -0.60 16.74
C PHE A 38 -5.67 0.88 16.66
N TRP A 39 -6.24 1.44 17.74
CA TRP A 39 -6.73 2.82 17.76
C TRP A 39 -5.60 3.85 17.74
N ILE A 40 -4.50 3.59 18.44
CA ILE A 40 -3.33 4.47 18.47
C ILE A 40 -2.66 4.49 17.10
N THR A 41 -2.33 3.33 16.53
CA THR A 41 -1.66 3.26 15.22
C THR A 41 -2.54 3.84 14.12
N GLY A 42 -3.82 3.45 14.05
CA GLY A 42 -4.75 4.00 13.06
C GLY A 42 -4.93 5.52 13.21
N GLY A 43 -5.11 6.00 14.45
CA GLY A 43 -5.25 7.43 14.74
C GLY A 43 -4.00 8.23 14.38
N SER A 44 -2.81 7.73 14.74
CA SER A 44 -1.54 8.37 14.39
C SER A 44 -1.36 8.47 12.88
N VAL A 45 -1.54 7.38 12.14
CA VAL A 45 -1.43 7.40 10.67
C VAL A 45 -2.43 8.38 10.06
N TYR A 46 -3.67 8.39 10.52
CA TYR A 46 -4.68 9.33 10.04
C TYR A 46 -4.28 10.79 10.27
N VAL A 47 -3.79 11.12 11.47
CA VAL A 47 -3.34 12.49 11.79
C VAL A 47 -2.15 12.89 10.93
N PHE A 48 -1.12 12.05 10.85
CA PHE A 48 0.05 12.32 10.01
C PHE A 48 -0.32 12.44 8.53
N TRP A 49 -1.25 11.62 8.04
CA TRP A 49 -1.75 11.70 6.68
C TRP A 49 -2.43 13.03 6.38
N ASN A 50 -3.31 13.50 7.27
CA ASN A 50 -4.00 14.78 7.10
C ASN A 50 -3.03 15.96 7.19
N ILE A 51 -2.07 15.93 8.12
CA ILE A 51 -1.03 16.95 8.25
C ILE A 51 -0.16 16.99 7.00
N GLY A 52 0.33 15.83 6.53
CA GLY A 52 1.13 15.74 5.31
C GLY A 52 0.37 16.23 4.09
N THR A 53 -0.92 15.90 3.97
CA THR A 53 -1.79 16.39 2.89
C THR A 53 -1.98 17.90 2.96
N LEU A 54 -2.22 18.46 4.16
CA LEU A 54 -2.36 19.90 4.35
C LEU A 54 -1.06 20.64 4.01
N ILE A 55 0.08 20.13 4.50
CA ILE A 55 1.40 20.67 4.17
C ILE A 55 1.61 20.60 2.66
N GLY A 56 1.31 19.46 2.02
CA GLY A 56 1.43 19.29 0.58
C GLY A 56 0.53 20.24 -0.22
N ALA A 57 -0.72 20.45 0.21
CA ALA A 57 -1.66 21.36 -0.42
C ALA A 57 -1.22 22.82 -0.30
N LEU A 58 -0.67 23.22 0.85
CA LEU A 58 -0.16 24.57 1.09
C LEU A 58 1.19 24.81 0.39
N ALA A 59 2.09 23.84 0.43
CA ALA A 59 3.43 23.93 -0.16
C ALA A 59 3.42 23.73 -1.67
N GLY A 60 2.46 22.96 -2.21
CA GLY A 60 2.37 22.65 -3.64
C GLY A 60 2.12 23.87 -4.53
N GLY A 61 1.58 24.96 -3.98
CA GLY A 61 1.44 26.24 -4.69
C GLY A 61 2.68 27.14 -4.61
N ALA A 62 3.61 26.88 -3.68
CA ALA A 62 4.77 27.72 -3.40
C ALA A 62 6.11 27.13 -3.89
N ILE A 63 6.14 25.83 -4.21
CA ILE A 63 7.36 25.10 -4.55
C ILE A 63 7.25 24.60 -5.99
N ASP A 64 8.24 24.93 -6.84
CA ASP A 64 8.37 24.34 -8.17
C ASP A 64 8.78 22.86 -8.04
N PRO A 65 7.90 21.89 -8.37
CA PRO A 65 8.14 20.47 -8.11
C PRO A 65 9.37 19.93 -8.85
N LYS A 66 9.71 20.53 -10.00
CA LYS A 66 10.84 20.11 -10.84
C LYS A 66 12.19 20.41 -10.20
N THR A 67 12.27 21.48 -9.43
CA THR A 67 13.53 21.94 -8.83
C THR A 67 13.89 21.13 -7.58
N PHE A 68 12.89 20.56 -6.90
CA PHE A 68 13.07 19.76 -5.67
C PHE A 68 12.98 18.25 -5.89
N GLY A 69 12.81 17.78 -7.15
CA GLY A 69 12.70 16.35 -7.47
C GLY A 69 11.45 15.69 -6.87
N LEU A 70 10.43 16.48 -6.54
CA LEU A 70 9.16 16.00 -6.00
C LEU A 70 8.38 15.20 -7.05
N ASP A 71 8.63 15.44 -8.33
CA ASP A 71 8.09 14.66 -9.45
C ASP A 71 8.67 13.24 -9.53
N ALA A 72 9.91 13.05 -9.08
CA ALA A 72 10.59 11.75 -9.01
C ALA A 72 10.33 11.00 -7.68
N ALA A 73 9.81 11.66 -6.65
CA ALA A 73 9.61 11.08 -5.32
C ALA A 73 8.66 9.88 -5.33
N ILE A 74 7.54 9.98 -6.05
CA ILE A 74 6.55 8.89 -6.17
C ILE A 74 7.14 7.69 -6.94
N PRO A 75 7.71 7.85 -8.15
CA PRO A 75 8.42 6.76 -8.83
C PRO A 75 9.52 6.11 -7.97
N ALA A 76 10.30 6.91 -7.24
CA ALA A 76 11.36 6.41 -6.38
C ALA A 76 10.80 5.56 -5.22
N ALA A 77 9.68 5.96 -4.62
CA ALA A 77 9.00 5.17 -3.59
C ALA A 77 8.53 3.81 -4.12
N PHE A 78 7.97 3.76 -5.33
CA PHE A 78 7.59 2.49 -5.99
C PHE A 78 8.80 1.60 -6.26
N VAL A 79 9.91 2.16 -6.75
CA VAL A 79 11.15 1.40 -6.96
C VAL A 79 11.68 0.84 -5.64
N ALA A 80 11.66 1.65 -4.57
CA ALA A 80 12.04 1.20 -3.23
C ALA A 80 11.15 0.05 -2.72
N MET A 81 9.84 0.08 -3.00
CA MET A 81 8.92 -1.02 -2.69
C MET A 81 9.17 -2.29 -3.50
N ILE A 82 9.60 -2.17 -4.76
CA ILE A 82 9.93 -3.32 -5.62
C ILE A 82 11.28 -3.96 -5.25
N TRP A 83 12.18 -3.19 -4.63
CA TRP A 83 13.54 -3.62 -4.32
C TRP A 83 13.65 -4.97 -3.56
N PRO A 84 12.88 -5.23 -2.48
CA PRO A 84 12.89 -6.53 -1.80
C PRO A 84 12.46 -7.67 -2.74
N GLN A 85 11.51 -7.42 -3.64
CA GLN A 85 10.98 -8.43 -4.55
C GLN A 85 12.03 -8.87 -5.59
N LEU A 86 12.92 -7.97 -6.00
CA LEU A 86 14.03 -8.26 -6.91
C LEU A 86 15.11 -9.18 -6.33
N ARG A 87 15.17 -9.36 -5.01
CA ARG A 87 16.13 -10.26 -4.37
C ARG A 87 15.81 -11.74 -4.60
N THR A 88 14.59 -12.05 -5.05
CA THR A 88 14.15 -13.43 -5.32
C THR A 88 14.11 -13.70 -6.82
N SER A 89 14.50 -14.91 -7.25
CA SER A 89 14.44 -15.28 -8.68
C SER A 89 13.02 -15.23 -9.26
N ARG A 90 12.00 -15.54 -8.45
CA ARG A 90 10.59 -15.46 -8.86
C ARG A 90 10.09 -14.02 -8.92
N GLY A 91 10.43 -13.19 -7.92
CA GLY A 91 10.07 -11.78 -7.91
C GLY A 91 10.68 -11.01 -9.08
N ARG A 92 11.93 -11.32 -9.47
CA ARG A 92 12.52 -10.81 -10.72
C ARG A 92 11.69 -11.17 -11.96
N MET A 93 11.27 -12.43 -12.08
CA MET A 93 10.43 -12.87 -13.20
C MET A 93 9.09 -12.13 -13.25
N ALA A 94 8.42 -11.98 -12.09
CA ALA A 94 7.15 -11.27 -11.99
C ALA A 94 7.29 -9.78 -12.37
N VAL A 95 8.36 -9.11 -11.91
CA VAL A 95 8.65 -7.72 -12.26
C VAL A 95 8.93 -7.57 -13.76
N LEU A 96 9.72 -8.47 -14.35
CA LEU A 96 10.02 -8.43 -15.78
C LEU A 96 8.78 -8.69 -16.64
N LEU A 97 7.96 -9.67 -16.29
CA LEU A 97 6.74 -9.99 -17.02
C LEU A 97 5.68 -8.89 -16.87
N GLY A 98 5.41 -8.44 -15.65
CA GLY A 98 4.46 -7.35 -15.40
C GLY A 98 4.89 -6.05 -16.06
N GLY A 99 6.17 -5.69 -15.92
CA GLY A 99 6.75 -4.52 -16.58
C GLY A 99 6.71 -4.61 -18.10
N GLY A 100 7.05 -5.77 -18.66
CA GLY A 100 6.98 -6.03 -20.10
C GLY A 100 5.56 -5.93 -20.65
N ILE A 101 4.58 -6.53 -19.97
CA ILE A 101 3.17 -6.42 -20.36
C ILE A 101 2.72 -4.96 -20.32
N CYS A 102 3.03 -4.22 -19.25
CA CYS A 102 2.72 -2.80 -19.16
C CYS A 102 3.32 -2.00 -20.33
N LEU A 103 4.63 -2.14 -20.59
CA LEU A 103 5.30 -1.39 -21.66
C LEU A 103 4.72 -1.70 -23.04
N LEU A 104 4.34 -2.95 -23.31
CA LEU A 104 3.74 -3.35 -24.58
C LEU A 104 2.28 -2.89 -24.72
N THR A 105 1.56 -2.74 -23.61
CA THR A 105 0.13 -2.39 -23.61
C THR A 105 -0.14 -0.90 -23.53
N ILE A 106 0.76 -0.11 -22.93
CA ILE A 106 0.68 1.36 -22.86
C ILE A 106 0.33 2.05 -24.20
N PRO A 107 0.95 1.71 -25.35
CA PRO A 107 0.66 2.42 -26.60
C PRO A 107 -0.71 2.07 -27.22
N VAL A 108 -1.35 0.98 -26.78
CA VAL A 108 -2.57 0.43 -27.40
C VAL A 108 -3.81 0.64 -26.53
N LEU A 109 -3.65 0.60 -25.21
CA LEU A 109 -4.77 0.55 -24.28
C LEU A 109 -5.00 1.89 -23.55
N PRO A 110 -6.27 2.25 -23.28
CA PRO A 110 -6.61 3.41 -22.46
C PRO A 110 -6.00 3.33 -21.06
N ILE A 111 -5.81 4.49 -20.43
CA ILE A 111 -5.27 4.63 -19.07
C ILE A 111 -5.99 3.68 -18.09
N GLY A 112 -5.21 2.88 -17.37
CA GLY A 112 -5.68 1.92 -16.37
C GLY A 112 -5.77 0.47 -16.85
N LEU A 113 -6.06 0.22 -18.14
CA LEU A 113 -6.12 -1.16 -18.67
C LEU A 113 -4.76 -1.87 -18.73
N PRO A 114 -3.63 -1.21 -19.05
CA PRO A 114 -2.31 -1.82 -18.96
C PRO A 114 -2.00 -2.42 -17.57
N ILE A 115 -2.46 -1.75 -16.51
CA ILE A 115 -2.24 -2.18 -15.12
C ILE A 115 -3.05 -3.46 -14.83
N LEU A 116 -4.30 -3.51 -15.28
CA LEU A 116 -5.14 -4.70 -15.17
C LEU A 116 -4.55 -5.87 -15.95
N ALA A 117 -4.05 -5.64 -17.16
CA ALA A 117 -3.37 -6.67 -17.95
C ALA A 117 -2.09 -7.17 -17.27
N ALA A 118 -1.28 -6.26 -16.71
CA ALA A 118 -0.06 -6.62 -15.97
C ALA A 118 -0.34 -7.42 -14.69
N SER A 119 -1.52 -7.26 -14.07
CA SER A 119 -1.93 -8.08 -12.92
C SER A 119 -1.99 -9.58 -13.23
N LEU A 120 -2.19 -9.97 -14.50
CA LEU A 120 -2.14 -11.37 -14.93
C LEU A 120 -0.74 -11.98 -14.75
N ALA A 121 0.33 -11.17 -14.77
CA ALA A 121 1.68 -11.64 -14.48
C ALA A 121 1.86 -12.07 -13.01
N ILE A 122 1.03 -11.55 -12.10
CA ILE A 122 1.05 -11.91 -10.68
C ILE A 122 0.68 -13.39 -10.51
N MET A 123 -0.21 -13.93 -11.35
CA MET A 123 -0.60 -15.35 -11.33
C MET A 123 0.57 -16.30 -11.58
N ILE A 124 1.64 -15.83 -12.24
CA ILE A 124 2.87 -16.60 -12.48
C ILE A 124 3.76 -16.60 -11.22
N GLY A 125 3.68 -15.56 -10.39
CA GLY A 125 4.40 -15.43 -9.13
C GLY A 125 3.72 -16.09 -7.93
N ILE A 126 2.40 -16.25 -7.95
CA ILE A 126 1.63 -16.91 -6.90
C ILE A 126 1.76 -18.42 -7.04
N ARG A 127 2.42 -19.08 -6.08
CA ARG A 127 2.21 -20.51 -5.85
C ARG A 127 1.16 -20.67 -4.75
N ARG A 128 0.29 -21.66 -4.96
CA ARG A 128 -0.46 -22.32 -3.89
C ARG A 128 0.58 -22.83 -2.91
N ASP A 129 0.70 -22.17 -1.77
CA ASP A 129 1.36 -22.79 -0.63
C ASP A 129 0.44 -23.94 -0.23
N GLU A 130 0.91 -25.16 -0.46
CA GLU A 130 0.26 -26.35 0.08
C GLU A 130 0.15 -26.16 1.59
N VAL A 131 -1.09 -26.05 2.04
CA VAL A 131 -1.47 -26.17 3.44
C VAL A 131 -1.21 -27.63 3.85
N THR A 132 0.05 -27.96 4.08
CA THR A 132 0.54 -29.20 4.70
C THR A 132 1.91 -28.85 5.29
N SER A 133 2.17 -28.92 6.60
CA SER A 133 1.63 -29.77 7.67
C SER A 133 1.74 -29.07 9.02
#